data_AF-A0A0K8U3S1-F1
#
_entry.id   AF-A0A0K8U3S1-F1
#
_cell.length_a   1.000
_cell.length_b   1.000
_cell.length_c   1.000
_cell.angle_alpha   90.00
_cell.angle_beta   90.00
_cell.angle_gamma   90.00
#
_symmetry.space_group_name_H-M   'P 1'
#
loop_
_entity.id
_entity.type
_entity.pdbx_description
1 polymer ?
#
loop_
_entity_poly.entity_id
_entity_poly.type
_entity_poly.pdbx_seq_one_letter_code
_entity_poly.pdbx_strand_id
1 'polypeptide(L)'
;MGVSSKDATCDTCGQGLNECIGHFGYLDLALPVFHIGHFRSTISILQMICKSCSHVMLREVDKRIYEKKLLNPNLSYLAKKSLHGQILNKAKKQTKCPNCEAPNGGVKKGPGLLKILHDPCKGKKPDAIMTDALNELLQATENNRELQQMLTSYNQVEELNPLTVLELFKTIPKNDIPLLGMTSDDASPANLIVTRVFVPPVCIRPSVLSEVKAGTTEDDLTMKQSEILLINDVIQKHMTGGGKIELIQEDWDFLQLHVALYFHSEISGIPLNMAPKKTTRGIVQRLKGKQGRFRGNLSGKRVDFSGRTVISPDPNLMIHQVGVPERVAKILTYPERVNPANIQKMKELVKNGTQKHPGANYVQQRGSTFKKYLAYGNRDKVAHDLKCGDIVERHLCDGDIVLFNRQPSLHKMSIMCHQAKVQPQRTFRFNECACTPYNADFDGDEMNLHLPQTEEARAEALILMGNKSNLITPKNGEILIAATQDFITGGYLLTQKDEFLTKEQAMQLAACFLAGPDANMRIDMPPPAILKPRKLWTGKQIFSLLLRPNKECPVMANLITKGRNYTSNYDLCIRDSCKLFEVISNGSNFNLKFL
;
A
#
# COMPACT_ATOMS: atom_id res chain seq x y z
N MET A 1 29.07 -6.10 -7.79
CA MET A 1 27.85 -5.24 -7.63
C MET A 1 26.81 -5.89 -6.71
N GLY A 2 27.22 -6.62 -5.67
CA GLY A 2 26.34 -7.47 -4.86
C GLY A 2 26.32 -8.93 -5.33
N VAL A 3 25.46 -9.75 -4.71
CA VAL A 3 25.34 -11.20 -4.93
C VAL A 3 23.86 -11.58 -5.12
N SER A 4 23.57 -12.58 -5.97
CA SER A 4 22.23 -13.19 -6.12
C SER A 4 22.14 -14.64 -5.61
N SER A 5 23.27 -15.35 -5.46
CA SER A 5 23.32 -16.72 -4.94
C SER A 5 23.60 -16.75 -3.44
N LYS A 6 23.17 -17.83 -2.76
CA LYS A 6 23.41 -17.99 -1.31
C LYS A 6 24.86 -18.35 -0.99
N ASP A 7 25.53 -19.04 -1.90
CA ASP A 7 26.86 -19.61 -1.66
C ASP A 7 28.00 -18.62 -1.98
N ALA A 8 27.69 -17.51 -2.65
CA ALA A 8 28.68 -16.50 -2.99
C ALA A 8 28.67 -15.34 -1.97
N THR A 9 29.83 -14.72 -1.83
CA THR A 9 30.05 -13.52 -1.02
C THR A 9 30.31 -12.33 -1.92
N CYS A 10 29.93 -11.13 -1.48
CA CYS A 10 30.14 -9.93 -2.28
C CYS A 10 31.62 -9.52 -2.26
N ASP A 11 32.21 -9.30 -3.44
CA ASP A 11 33.61 -8.83 -3.53
C ASP A 11 33.85 -7.45 -2.89
N THR A 12 32.81 -6.60 -2.81
CA THR A 12 32.93 -5.22 -2.31
C THR A 12 32.77 -5.14 -0.80
N CYS A 13 31.76 -5.80 -0.21
CA CYS A 13 31.49 -5.72 1.22
C CYS A 13 31.80 -7.01 2.00
N GLY A 14 32.17 -8.11 1.34
CA GLY A 14 32.44 -9.41 1.96
C GLY A 14 31.21 -10.14 2.53
N GLN A 15 30.03 -9.54 2.43
CA GLN A 15 28.79 -10.07 3.01
C GLN A 15 28.05 -11.02 2.07
N GLY A 16 27.24 -11.92 2.64
CA GLY A 16 26.33 -12.80 1.91
C GLY A 16 25.03 -12.11 1.49
N LEU A 17 24.15 -12.86 0.81
CA LEU A 17 22.91 -12.35 0.19
C LEU A 17 21.97 -11.59 1.14
N ASN A 18 21.82 -12.04 2.40
CA ASN A 18 20.87 -11.46 3.34
C ASN A 18 21.32 -10.11 3.92
N GLU A 19 22.62 -9.85 3.94
CA GLU A 19 23.21 -8.67 4.59
C GLU A 19 23.70 -7.64 3.56
N CYS A 20 24.07 -8.09 2.36
CA CYS A 20 24.55 -7.21 1.30
C CYS A 20 23.45 -6.25 0.80
N ILE A 21 23.69 -4.94 0.96
CA ILE A 21 22.79 -3.88 0.49
C ILE A 21 22.81 -3.76 -1.05
N GLY A 22 23.91 -4.17 -1.67
CA GLY A 22 24.15 -4.04 -3.11
C GLY A 22 24.89 -2.74 -3.47
N HIS A 23 25.64 -2.78 -4.57
CA HIS A 23 26.51 -1.68 -5.00
C HIS A 23 26.20 -1.30 -6.46
N PHE A 24 25.99 -0.01 -6.71
CA PHE A 24 25.72 0.51 -8.05
C PHE A 24 26.99 0.51 -8.90
N GLY A 25 26.84 0.16 -10.16
CA GLY A 25 27.82 0.44 -11.20
C GLY A 25 27.36 1.60 -12.08
N TYR A 26 28.19 1.96 -13.05
CA TYR A 26 27.83 2.88 -14.10
C TYR A 26 28.39 2.43 -15.45
N LEU A 27 27.72 2.85 -16.52
CA LEU A 27 28.13 2.65 -17.90
C LEU A 27 28.27 4.01 -18.56
N ASP A 28 29.46 4.29 -19.10
CA ASP A 28 29.72 5.52 -19.88
C ASP A 28 29.23 5.33 -21.32
N LEU A 29 28.36 6.23 -21.78
CA LEU A 29 27.88 6.22 -23.16
C LEU A 29 28.85 6.97 -24.07
N ALA A 30 29.08 6.43 -25.26
CA ALA A 30 29.92 7.01 -26.31
C ALA A 30 29.34 8.33 -26.83
N LEU A 31 28.01 8.39 -26.95
CA LEU A 31 27.26 9.59 -27.33
C LEU A 31 26.14 9.85 -26.31
N PRO A 32 25.85 11.13 -25.96
CA PRO A 32 24.78 11.47 -25.05
C PRO A 32 23.40 11.12 -25.63
N VAL A 33 22.43 10.78 -24.78
CA VAL A 33 21.04 10.49 -25.21
C VAL A 33 20.01 11.24 -24.36
N PHE A 34 18.81 11.47 -24.90
CA PHE A 34 17.74 12.10 -24.13
C PHE A 34 17.16 11.14 -23.08
N HIS A 35 16.98 11.61 -21.84
CA HIS A 35 16.24 10.86 -20.84
C HIS A 35 14.74 10.88 -21.13
N ILE A 36 14.12 9.72 -21.37
CA ILE A 36 12.69 9.59 -21.72
C ILE A 36 11.76 10.30 -20.71
N GLY A 37 12.04 10.18 -19.41
CA GLY A 37 11.23 10.79 -18.35
C GLY A 37 11.35 12.32 -18.28
N HIS A 38 12.46 12.88 -18.77
CA HIS A 38 12.73 14.31 -18.72
C HIS A 38 12.57 14.99 -20.07
N PHE A 39 12.32 14.24 -21.15
CA PHE A 39 12.23 14.75 -22.52
C PHE A 39 11.26 15.95 -22.67
N ARG A 40 10.09 15.90 -22.03
CA ARG A 40 9.13 17.02 -22.04
C ARG A 40 9.67 18.26 -21.31
N SER A 41 10.40 18.05 -20.21
CA SER A 41 11.05 19.12 -19.46
C SER A 41 12.21 19.72 -20.26
N THR A 42 13.03 18.90 -20.92
CA THR A 42 14.09 19.31 -21.84
C THR A 42 13.53 20.24 -22.93
N ILE A 43 12.43 19.85 -23.60
CA ILE A 43 11.75 20.72 -24.58
C ILE A 43 11.27 22.02 -23.94
N SER A 44 10.71 21.96 -22.72
CA SER A 44 10.22 23.15 -22.03
C SER A 44 11.35 24.13 -21.70
N ILE A 45 12.52 23.62 -21.31
CA ILE A 45 13.73 24.43 -21.07
C ILE A 45 14.24 25.02 -22.38
N LEU A 46 14.34 24.22 -23.44
CA LEU A 46 14.73 24.70 -24.78
C LEU A 46 13.77 25.77 -25.32
N GLN A 47 12.50 25.74 -24.94
CA GLN A 47 11.52 26.79 -25.26
C GLN A 47 11.71 28.08 -24.45
N MET A 48 12.42 28.04 -23.33
CA MET A 48 12.67 29.19 -22.46
C MET A 48 14.03 29.85 -22.69
N ILE A 49 15.01 29.15 -23.27
CA ILE A 49 16.35 29.67 -23.51
C ILE A 49 16.58 30.08 -24.97
N CYS A 50 17.54 30.99 -25.15
CA CYS A 50 18.10 31.36 -26.44
C CYS A 50 19.05 30.26 -26.94
N LYS A 51 18.99 29.90 -28.23
CA LYS A 51 19.80 28.81 -28.80
C LYS A 51 21.21 29.27 -29.21
N SER A 52 21.47 30.58 -29.14
CA SER A 52 22.78 31.17 -29.45
C SER A 52 23.57 31.55 -28.20
N CYS A 53 22.91 32.10 -27.17
CA CYS A 53 23.59 32.56 -25.94
C CYS A 53 23.14 31.86 -24.65
N SER A 54 22.24 30.86 -24.73
CA SER A 54 21.74 30.04 -23.61
C SER A 54 21.07 30.79 -22.44
N HIS A 55 20.89 32.12 -22.55
CA HIS A 55 20.17 32.91 -21.55
C HIS A 55 18.66 32.69 -21.65
N VAL A 56 17.96 32.81 -20.52
CA VAL A 56 16.50 32.75 -20.46
C VAL A 56 15.89 33.95 -21.19
N MET A 57 14.92 33.67 -22.07
CA MET A 57 14.21 34.63 -22.91
C MET A 57 13.17 35.44 -22.12
N LEU A 58 13.62 36.14 -21.08
CA LEU A 58 12.83 37.07 -20.27
C LEU A 58 13.56 38.41 -20.20
N ARG A 59 12.78 39.48 -20.10
CA ARG A 59 13.32 40.82 -19.82
C ARG A 59 13.82 40.88 -18.38
N GLU A 60 14.84 41.70 -18.10
CA GLU A 60 15.41 41.81 -16.76
C GLU A 60 14.39 42.18 -15.67
N VAL A 61 13.40 43.02 -15.99
CA VAL A 61 12.32 43.40 -15.07
C VAL A 61 11.50 42.17 -14.65
N ASP A 62 11.14 41.31 -15.62
CA ASP A 62 10.41 40.08 -15.35
C ASP A 62 11.27 39.08 -14.56
N LYS A 63 12.56 38.95 -14.87
CA LYS A 63 13.50 38.08 -14.14
C LYS A 63 13.50 38.41 -12.65
N ARG A 64 13.70 39.68 -12.30
CA ARG A 64 13.71 40.16 -10.90
C ARG A 64 12.39 39.91 -10.17
N ILE A 65 11.24 40.05 -10.86
CA ILE A 65 9.91 39.79 -10.27
C ILE A 65 9.75 38.30 -9.95
N TYR A 66 10.13 37.43 -10.89
CA TYR A 66 10.00 35.99 -10.72
C TYR A 66 10.99 35.42 -9.71
N GLU A 67 12.23 35.91 -9.69
CA GLU A 67 13.24 35.58 -8.67
C GLU A 67 12.73 35.86 -7.26
N LYS A 68 12.23 37.08 -7.01
CA LYS A 68 11.65 37.43 -5.70
C LYS A 68 10.51 36.49 -5.27
N LYS A 69 9.68 36.05 -6.22
CA LYS A 69 8.60 35.11 -5.95
C LYS A 69 9.11 33.69 -5.67
N LEU A 70 10.18 33.27 -6.35
CA LEU A 70 10.81 31.95 -6.19
C LEU A 70 11.61 31.83 -4.89
N LEU A 71 12.13 32.95 -4.37
CA LEU A 71 12.83 33.02 -3.08
C LEU A 71 11.92 32.83 -1.87
N ASN A 72 10.60 32.79 -2.03
CA ASN A 72 9.68 32.57 -0.92
C ASN A 72 9.73 31.10 -0.44
N PRO A 73 10.18 30.83 0.80
CA PRO A 73 10.30 29.46 1.31
C PRO A 73 8.94 28.77 1.51
N ASN A 74 7.87 29.53 1.71
CA ASN A 74 6.52 29.02 1.97
C ASN A 74 5.74 28.69 0.69
N LEU A 75 6.38 28.71 -0.47
CA LEU A 75 5.69 28.53 -1.74
C LEU A 75 5.32 27.05 -1.96
N SER A 76 4.01 26.78 -2.00
CA SER A 76 3.48 25.43 -2.25
C SER A 76 3.90 24.89 -3.62
N TYR A 77 3.96 23.55 -3.76
CA TYR A 77 4.28 22.92 -5.03
C TYR A 77 3.35 23.34 -6.19
N LEU A 78 2.05 23.47 -5.91
CA LEU A 78 1.07 23.90 -6.92
C LEU A 78 1.32 25.35 -7.35
N ALA A 79 1.65 26.23 -6.41
CA ALA A 79 2.02 27.61 -6.71
C ALA A 79 3.32 27.70 -7.52
N LYS A 80 4.35 26.90 -7.18
CA LYS A 80 5.59 26.77 -7.97
C LYS A 80 5.30 26.32 -9.40
N LYS A 81 4.46 25.30 -9.57
CA LYS A 81 4.06 24.79 -10.90
C LYS A 81 3.31 25.85 -11.72
N SER A 82 2.40 26.60 -11.10
CA SER A 82 1.68 27.70 -11.74
C SER A 82 2.64 28.83 -12.17
N LEU A 83 3.55 29.23 -11.28
CA LEU A 83 4.55 30.26 -11.54
C LEU A 83 5.46 29.87 -12.70
N HIS A 84 5.97 28.64 -12.71
CA HIS A 84 6.76 28.11 -13.81
C HIS A 84 5.97 28.08 -15.14
N GLY A 85 4.68 27.76 -15.10
CA GLY A 85 3.80 27.86 -16.27
C GLY A 85 3.66 29.30 -16.81
N GLN A 86 3.60 30.31 -15.93
CA GLN A 86 3.57 31.72 -16.33
C GLN A 86 4.90 32.15 -16.97
N ILE A 87 6.03 31.74 -16.40
CA ILE A 87 7.37 32.01 -16.92
C ILE A 87 7.52 31.40 -18.33
N LEU A 88 7.19 30.11 -18.48
CA LEU A 88 7.24 29.39 -19.75
C LEU A 88 6.41 30.09 -20.83
N ASN A 89 5.19 30.53 -20.50
CA ASN A 89 4.30 31.22 -21.45
C ASN A 89 4.83 32.60 -21.86
N LYS A 90 5.50 33.33 -20.95
CA LYS A 90 6.15 34.60 -21.28
C LYS A 90 7.37 34.40 -22.17
N ALA A 91 8.22 33.43 -21.85
CA ALA A 91 9.43 33.15 -22.61
C ALA A 91 9.12 32.71 -24.05
N LYS A 92 8.14 31.81 -24.24
CA LYS A 92 7.69 31.34 -25.57
C LYS A 92 7.19 32.43 -26.53
N LYS A 93 6.72 33.56 -25.99
CA LYS A 93 6.20 34.67 -26.80
C LYS A 93 7.31 35.57 -27.34
N GLN A 94 8.49 35.57 -26.71
CA GLN A 94 9.63 36.34 -27.19
C GLN A 94 10.22 35.67 -28.43
N THR A 95 10.44 36.45 -29.50
CA THR A 95 11.00 35.95 -30.77
C THR A 95 12.43 36.42 -31.02
N LYS A 96 12.88 37.47 -30.33
CA LYS A 96 14.27 37.95 -30.36
C LYS A 96 14.83 37.84 -28.94
N CYS A 97 16.09 37.44 -28.84
CA CYS A 97 16.75 37.33 -27.54
C CYS A 97 16.97 38.73 -26.92
N PRO A 98 16.58 38.97 -25.66
CA PRO A 98 16.87 40.24 -24.98
C PRO A 98 18.36 40.51 -24.72
N ASN A 99 19.23 39.49 -24.85
CA ASN A 99 20.67 39.58 -24.53
C ASN A 99 21.56 39.67 -25.77
N CYS A 100 21.35 38.79 -26.77
CA CYS A 100 22.18 38.73 -27.98
C CYS A 100 21.43 39.05 -29.28
N GLU A 101 20.16 39.48 -29.18
CA GLU A 101 19.28 39.85 -30.31
C GLU A 101 18.98 38.76 -31.36
N ALA A 102 19.58 37.57 -31.23
CA ALA A 102 19.40 36.46 -32.16
C ALA A 102 17.91 36.05 -32.30
N PRO A 103 17.46 35.71 -33.52
CA PRO A 103 16.11 35.19 -33.76
C PRO A 103 15.96 33.81 -33.10
N ASN A 104 14.85 33.62 -32.40
CA ASN A 104 14.52 32.38 -31.71
C ASN A 104 13.05 32.09 -31.95
N GLY A 105 12.76 31.05 -32.72
CA GLY A 105 11.40 30.65 -33.00
C GLY A 105 10.95 29.45 -32.18
N GLY A 106 10.06 28.65 -32.77
CA GLY A 106 9.36 27.58 -32.06
C GLY A 106 10.20 26.30 -31.94
N VAL A 107 10.31 25.75 -30.72
CA VAL A 107 10.85 24.40 -30.50
C VAL A 107 9.68 23.43 -30.32
N LYS A 108 9.67 22.35 -31.09
CA LYS A 108 8.62 21.32 -31.07
C LYS A 108 9.21 19.91 -31.09
N LYS A 109 8.41 18.93 -30.68
CA LYS A 109 8.78 17.51 -30.85
C LYS A 109 8.75 17.18 -32.35
N GLY A 110 9.82 16.59 -32.85
CA GLY A 110 9.93 16.14 -34.25
C GLY A 110 9.14 14.86 -34.54
N PRO A 111 8.97 14.51 -35.82
CA PRO A 111 8.47 13.19 -36.21
C PRO A 111 9.51 12.12 -35.82
N GLY A 112 9.05 11.05 -35.17
CA GLY A 112 9.92 9.96 -34.69
C GLY A 112 10.16 9.93 -33.18
N LEU A 113 11.06 9.05 -32.76
CA LEU A 113 11.36 8.79 -31.35
C LEU A 113 12.35 9.82 -30.81
N LEU A 114 11.92 10.58 -29.80
CA LEU A 114 12.80 11.47 -29.01
C LEU A 114 13.61 12.51 -29.83
N LYS A 115 13.09 12.96 -30.98
CA LYS A 115 13.68 14.05 -31.79
C LYS A 115 13.10 15.42 -31.43
N ILE A 116 13.94 16.45 -31.43
CA ILE A 116 13.57 17.84 -31.12
C ILE A 116 13.90 18.72 -32.32
N LEU A 117 12.92 19.49 -32.78
CA LEU A 117 13.06 20.39 -33.92
C LEU A 117 12.94 21.85 -33.46
N HIS A 118 13.83 22.69 -33.96
CA HIS A 118 13.86 24.14 -33.76
C HIS A 118 13.62 24.84 -35.09
N ASP A 119 12.60 25.68 -35.14
CA ASP A 119 12.34 26.58 -36.27
C ASP A 119 12.76 28.00 -35.83
N PRO A 120 13.92 28.53 -36.27
CA PRO A 120 14.43 29.84 -35.86
C PRO A 120 13.53 31.01 -36.29
N CYS A 121 12.82 30.89 -37.42
CA CYS A 121 12.08 31.99 -38.05
C CYS A 121 10.56 31.93 -37.83
N LYS A 122 10.02 30.86 -37.22
CA LYS A 122 8.60 30.70 -36.85
C LYS A 122 7.67 31.01 -38.04
N GLY A 123 8.07 30.62 -39.24
CA GLY A 123 7.34 30.84 -40.50
C GLY A 123 7.26 32.29 -41.00
N LYS A 124 8.06 33.23 -40.48
CA LYS A 124 8.21 34.58 -41.08
C LYS A 124 9.34 34.57 -42.12
N LYS A 125 9.22 35.42 -43.16
CA LYS A 125 10.24 35.56 -44.22
C LYS A 125 11.63 35.78 -43.58
N PRO A 126 12.68 35.11 -44.07
CA PRO A 126 14.03 35.27 -43.53
C PRO A 126 14.47 36.74 -43.61
N ASP A 127 15.07 37.24 -42.53
CA ASP A 127 15.75 38.54 -42.50
C ASP A 127 16.97 38.50 -43.44
N ALA A 128 17.45 39.66 -43.91
CA ALA A 128 18.51 39.79 -44.92
C ALA A 128 19.81 38.99 -44.62
N ILE A 129 20.13 38.77 -43.34
CA ILE A 129 21.32 38.03 -42.87
C ILE A 129 21.20 36.52 -43.16
N MET A 130 19.97 35.97 -43.17
CA MET A 130 19.74 34.54 -43.40
C MET A 130 19.71 34.18 -44.90
N THR A 131 19.41 35.16 -45.76
CA THR A 131 19.49 35.01 -47.22
C THR A 131 20.93 34.81 -47.69
N ASP A 132 21.93 35.40 -47.02
CA ASP A 132 23.34 35.24 -47.38
C ASP A 132 23.85 33.82 -47.09
N ALA A 133 23.51 33.25 -45.92
CA ALA A 133 23.86 31.87 -45.56
C ALA A 133 23.15 30.83 -46.45
N LEU A 134 21.91 31.11 -46.87
CA LEU A 134 21.18 30.25 -47.82
C LEU A 134 21.83 30.28 -49.21
N ASN A 135 22.33 31.45 -49.64
CA ASN A 135 23.04 31.59 -50.91
C ASN A 135 24.40 30.86 -50.90
N GLU A 136 25.15 30.89 -49.78
CA GLU A 136 26.38 30.10 -49.62
C GLU A 136 26.12 28.58 -49.67
N LEU A 137 25.04 28.09 -49.03
CA LEU A 137 24.65 26.68 -49.07
C LEU A 137 24.19 26.22 -50.47
N LEU A 138 23.50 27.10 -51.20
CA LEU A 138 23.07 26.85 -52.58
C LEU A 138 24.27 26.81 -53.54
N GLN A 139 25.30 27.64 -53.31
CA GLN A 139 26.57 27.57 -54.06
C GLN A 139 27.33 26.27 -53.78
N ALA A 140 27.33 25.77 -52.53
CA ALA A 140 27.97 24.50 -52.19
C ALA A 140 27.25 23.25 -52.75
N THR A 141 26.01 23.39 -53.24
CA THR A 141 25.17 22.28 -53.70
C THR A 141 24.88 22.28 -55.21
N GLU A 142 25.55 23.14 -55.99
CA GLU A 142 25.39 23.21 -57.46
C GLU A 142 25.57 21.85 -58.18
N ASN A 143 26.32 20.93 -57.58
CA ASN A 143 26.61 19.61 -58.14
C ASN A 143 25.57 18.51 -57.80
N ASN A 144 24.58 18.79 -56.95
CA ASN A 144 23.59 17.78 -56.53
C ASN A 144 22.15 18.31 -56.62
N ARG A 145 21.51 18.00 -57.76
CA ARG A 145 20.18 18.49 -58.15
C ARG A 145 19.06 18.09 -57.17
N GLU A 146 19.22 16.97 -56.47
CA GLU A 146 18.28 16.49 -55.45
C GLU A 146 18.36 17.31 -54.16
N LEU A 147 19.58 17.64 -53.71
CA LEU A 147 19.80 18.54 -52.56
C LEU A 147 19.24 19.94 -52.82
N GLN A 148 19.37 20.44 -54.06
CA GLN A 148 18.87 21.76 -54.45
C GLN A 148 17.34 21.87 -54.35
N GLN A 149 16.60 20.82 -54.74
CA GLN A 149 15.14 20.74 -54.58
C GLN A 149 14.69 20.62 -53.11
N MET A 150 15.46 19.89 -52.29
CA MET A 150 15.21 19.76 -50.86
C MET A 150 15.48 21.06 -50.10
N LEU A 151 16.52 21.80 -50.47
CA LEU A 151 16.90 23.09 -49.88
C LEU A 151 15.92 24.23 -50.21
N THR A 152 15.35 24.25 -51.43
CA THR A 152 14.33 25.24 -51.81
C THR A 152 12.99 25.03 -51.11
N SER A 153 12.70 23.80 -50.68
CA SER A 153 11.48 23.43 -49.93
C SER A 153 11.70 23.45 -48.41
N TYR A 154 12.94 23.66 -47.96
CA TYR A 154 13.33 23.61 -46.56
C TYR A 154 12.88 24.89 -45.85
N ASN A 155 11.78 24.84 -45.11
CA ASN A 155 11.69 25.67 -43.91
C ASN A 155 12.91 25.27 -43.07
N GLN A 156 13.84 26.19 -42.79
CA GLN A 156 15.06 25.96 -42.02
C GLN A 156 14.73 25.45 -40.61
N VAL A 157 14.43 24.17 -40.50
CA VAL A 157 14.11 23.49 -39.24
C VAL A 157 15.38 22.75 -38.85
N GLU A 158 16.01 23.23 -37.80
CA GLU A 158 17.22 22.66 -37.22
C GLU A 158 16.85 21.50 -36.27
N GLU A 159 17.51 20.35 -36.42
CA GLU A 159 17.38 19.25 -35.48
C GLU A 159 18.33 19.45 -34.29
N LEU A 160 17.75 19.53 -33.09
CA LEU A 160 18.51 19.66 -31.85
C LEU A 160 18.84 18.28 -31.29
N ASN A 161 20.04 17.81 -31.61
CA ASN A 161 20.58 16.54 -31.13
C ASN A 161 20.96 16.60 -29.63
N PRO A 162 21.03 15.45 -28.92
CA PRO A 162 21.42 15.42 -27.51
C PRO A 162 22.79 16.08 -27.23
N LEU A 163 23.73 15.98 -28.18
CA LEU A 163 25.06 16.58 -28.07
C LEU A 163 25.00 18.13 -28.09
N THR A 164 24.28 18.71 -29.05
CA THR A 164 24.11 20.17 -29.13
C THR A 164 23.32 20.70 -27.94
N VAL A 165 22.26 20.00 -27.52
CA VAL A 165 21.47 20.36 -26.34
C VAL A 165 22.31 20.31 -25.06
N LEU A 166 23.22 19.34 -24.93
CA LEU A 166 24.11 19.25 -23.77
C LEU A 166 25.06 20.45 -23.69
N GLU A 167 25.61 20.89 -24.81
CA GLU A 167 26.46 22.09 -24.87
C GLU A 167 25.68 23.37 -24.53
N LEU A 168 24.46 23.50 -25.07
CA LEU A 168 23.55 24.58 -24.70
C LEU A 168 23.24 24.58 -23.20
N PHE A 169 22.95 23.42 -22.61
CA PHE A 169 22.62 23.31 -21.20
C PHE A 169 23.80 23.60 -20.26
N LYS A 170 25.04 23.30 -20.69
CA LYS A 170 26.27 23.65 -19.95
C LYS A 170 26.55 25.16 -19.94
N THR A 171 26.12 25.86 -20.99
CA THR A 171 26.37 27.30 -21.17
C THR A 171 25.29 28.19 -20.52
N ILE A 172 24.23 27.62 -19.95
CA ILE A 172 23.20 28.38 -19.23
C ILE A 172 23.81 29.04 -17.98
N PRO A 173 23.64 30.36 -17.78
CA PRO A 173 24.10 31.04 -16.58
C PRO A 173 23.42 30.51 -15.31
N LYS A 174 24.17 30.35 -14.22
CA LYS A 174 23.65 29.83 -12.94
C LYS A 174 22.50 30.67 -12.36
N ASN A 175 22.52 31.99 -12.57
CA ASN A 175 21.47 32.91 -12.11
C ASN A 175 20.11 32.63 -12.78
N ASP A 176 20.12 32.08 -14.00
CA ASP A 176 18.91 31.81 -14.78
C ASP A 176 18.30 30.43 -14.46
N ILE A 177 19.03 29.52 -13.80
CA ILE A 177 18.59 28.14 -13.50
C ILE A 177 17.31 28.08 -12.63
N PRO A 178 17.16 28.90 -11.56
CA PRO A 178 15.94 28.92 -10.77
C PRO A 178 14.68 29.28 -11.58
N LEU A 179 14.82 30.14 -12.59
CA LEU A 179 13.72 30.55 -13.47
C LEU A 179 13.22 29.40 -14.35
N LEU A 180 14.06 28.40 -14.62
CA LEU A 180 13.73 27.17 -15.33
C LEU A 180 12.97 26.16 -14.45
N GLY A 181 12.67 26.51 -13.19
CA GLY A 181 12.01 25.64 -12.22
C GLY A 181 12.95 24.67 -11.50
N MET A 182 14.27 24.86 -11.64
CA MET A 182 15.30 24.08 -10.96
C MET A 182 15.84 24.89 -9.77
N THR A 183 15.30 24.64 -8.58
CA THR A 183 15.52 25.50 -7.39
C THR A 183 16.51 24.94 -6.37
N SER A 184 17.09 23.76 -6.62
CA SER A 184 18.12 23.18 -5.76
C SER A 184 19.50 23.68 -6.16
N ASP A 185 20.41 23.84 -5.20
CA ASP A 185 21.74 24.43 -5.42
C ASP A 185 22.60 23.59 -6.39
N ASP A 186 22.44 22.26 -6.37
CA ASP A 186 23.16 21.32 -7.25
C ASP A 186 22.44 21.04 -8.58
N ALA A 187 21.29 21.68 -8.83
CA ALA A 187 20.49 21.39 -10.00
C ALA A 187 21.13 22.04 -11.25
N SER A 188 21.51 21.21 -12.23
CA SER A 188 21.98 21.67 -13.53
C SER A 188 21.11 21.10 -14.65
N PRO A 189 20.65 21.92 -15.61
CA PRO A 189 19.94 21.43 -16.79
C PRO A 189 20.72 20.37 -17.57
N ALA A 190 22.06 20.42 -17.55
CA ALA A 190 22.92 19.45 -18.22
C ALA A 190 22.71 18.01 -17.71
N ASN A 191 22.31 17.83 -16.44
CA ASN A 191 22.05 16.53 -15.84
C ASN A 191 20.77 15.84 -16.38
N LEU A 192 19.96 16.54 -17.18
CA LEU A 192 18.79 15.97 -17.84
C LEU A 192 19.16 15.12 -19.06
N ILE A 193 20.37 15.29 -19.60
CA ILE A 193 20.89 14.53 -20.73
C ILE A 193 21.74 13.38 -20.16
N VAL A 194 21.50 12.17 -20.66
CA VAL A 194 22.16 10.97 -20.16
C VAL A 194 23.48 10.80 -20.89
N THR A 195 24.58 11.06 -20.19
CA THR A 195 25.94 10.69 -20.62
C THR A 195 26.40 9.39 -19.99
N ARG A 196 25.81 9.02 -18.85
CA ARG A 196 26.15 7.85 -18.06
C ARG A 196 24.87 7.18 -17.56
N VAL A 197 24.78 5.86 -17.72
CA VAL A 197 23.65 5.06 -17.25
C VAL A 197 24.06 4.30 -15.99
N PHE A 198 23.27 4.43 -14.92
CA PHE A 198 23.51 3.64 -13.72
C PHE A 198 23.11 2.18 -13.90
N VAL A 199 23.99 1.30 -13.48
CA VAL A 199 23.77 -0.14 -13.43
C VAL A 199 23.28 -0.50 -12.01
N PRO A 200 21.99 -0.84 -11.82
CA PRO A 200 21.45 -1.26 -10.55
C PRO A 200 22.20 -2.48 -9.98
N PRO A 201 22.29 -2.55 -8.64
CA PRO A 201 22.83 -3.70 -7.94
C PRO A 201 22.10 -5.00 -8.29
N VAL A 202 22.79 -6.12 -8.08
CA VAL A 202 22.26 -7.47 -8.37
C VAL A 202 20.98 -7.78 -7.57
N CYS A 203 20.83 -7.23 -6.35
CA CYS A 203 19.63 -7.40 -5.54
C CYS A 203 18.34 -6.83 -6.17
N ILE A 204 18.46 -5.87 -7.11
CA ILE A 204 17.31 -5.29 -7.85
C ILE A 204 16.93 -6.15 -9.06
N ARG A 205 17.88 -6.92 -9.58
CA ARG A 205 17.79 -7.73 -10.80
C ARG A 205 18.29 -9.16 -10.55
N PRO A 206 17.63 -9.92 -9.66
CA PRO A 206 18.08 -11.25 -9.31
C PRO A 206 17.96 -12.20 -10.51
N SER A 207 18.98 -13.02 -10.71
CA SER A 207 18.97 -14.16 -11.64
C SER A 207 18.11 -15.29 -11.05
N VAL A 208 17.21 -15.87 -11.85
CA VAL A 208 16.35 -16.98 -11.40
C VAL A 208 16.86 -18.27 -12.03
N LEU A 209 17.15 -19.28 -11.21
CA LEU A 209 17.50 -20.62 -11.71
C LEU A 209 16.27 -21.22 -12.40
N SER A 210 16.43 -21.68 -13.64
CA SER A 210 15.34 -22.37 -14.33
C SER A 210 15.24 -23.81 -13.80
N GLU A 211 14.04 -24.22 -13.37
CA GLU A 211 13.79 -25.60 -12.92
C GLU A 211 13.74 -26.59 -14.10
N VAL A 212 13.48 -26.10 -15.32
CA VAL A 212 13.17 -26.93 -16.50
C VAL A 212 14.38 -27.13 -17.41
N LYS A 213 15.35 -26.21 -17.40
CA LYS A 213 16.58 -26.28 -18.21
C LYS A 213 17.78 -25.90 -17.37
N ALA A 214 18.91 -26.59 -17.58
CA ALA A 214 20.19 -26.21 -16.97
C ALA A 214 20.57 -24.78 -17.43
N GLY A 215 20.55 -23.83 -16.50
CA GLY A 215 20.91 -22.43 -16.74
C GLY A 215 20.16 -21.45 -15.83
N THR A 216 20.63 -20.19 -15.80
CA THR A 216 19.95 -19.07 -15.16
C THR A 216 19.13 -18.29 -16.18
N THR A 217 17.92 -17.88 -15.79
CA THR A 217 17.16 -16.87 -16.50
C THR A 217 17.53 -15.51 -15.94
N GLU A 218 18.19 -14.70 -16.76
CA GLU A 218 18.57 -13.34 -16.41
C GLU A 218 17.36 -12.40 -16.43
N ASP A 219 17.42 -11.39 -15.57
CA ASP A 219 16.39 -10.36 -15.49
C ASP A 219 16.38 -9.45 -16.73
N ASP A 220 15.20 -8.96 -17.12
CA ASP A 220 15.02 -8.08 -18.29
C ASP A 220 15.95 -6.85 -18.26
N LEU A 221 16.24 -6.29 -17.07
CA LEU A 221 17.14 -5.15 -16.93
C LEU A 221 18.59 -5.52 -17.25
N THR A 222 19.02 -6.74 -16.86
CA THR A 222 20.35 -7.26 -17.20
C THR A 222 20.48 -7.43 -18.70
N MET A 223 19.48 -8.02 -19.35
CA MET A 223 19.48 -8.19 -20.81
C MET A 223 19.56 -6.85 -21.54
N LYS A 224 18.76 -5.86 -21.12
CA LYS A 224 18.77 -4.52 -21.74
C LYS A 224 20.10 -3.78 -21.52
N GLN A 225 20.74 -3.94 -20.38
CA GLN A 225 22.07 -3.36 -20.12
C GLN A 225 23.14 -3.96 -21.04
N SER A 226 23.13 -5.28 -21.24
CA SER A 226 24.06 -5.94 -22.16
C SER A 226 23.87 -5.47 -23.60
N GLU A 227 22.62 -5.26 -24.03
CA GLU A 227 22.33 -4.68 -25.35
C GLU A 227 22.85 -3.24 -25.47
N ILE A 228 22.65 -2.39 -24.45
CA ILE A 228 23.15 -1.01 -24.44
C ILE A 228 24.69 -1.00 -24.53
N LEU A 229 25.37 -1.86 -23.76
CA LEU A 229 26.82 -2.02 -23.80
C LEU A 229 27.31 -2.41 -25.20
N LEU A 230 26.66 -3.39 -25.83
CA LEU A 230 27.03 -3.85 -27.17
C LEU A 230 26.92 -2.72 -28.22
N ILE A 231 25.82 -1.98 -28.22
CA ILE A 231 25.61 -0.85 -29.14
C ILE A 231 26.65 0.25 -28.88
N ASN A 232 26.96 0.51 -27.61
CA ASN A 232 27.96 1.49 -27.23
C ASN A 232 29.36 1.15 -27.78
N ASP A 233 29.76 -0.12 -27.69
CA ASP A 233 31.04 -0.59 -28.22
C ASP A 233 31.08 -0.53 -29.75
N VAL A 234 29.95 -0.82 -30.42
CA VAL A 234 29.82 -0.70 -31.89
C VAL A 234 30.00 0.75 -32.34
N ILE A 235 29.36 1.71 -31.67
CA ILE A 235 29.51 3.14 -31.96
C ILE A 235 30.98 3.56 -31.81
N GLN A 236 31.65 3.17 -30.72
CA GLN A 236 33.08 3.50 -30.51
C GLN A 236 33.97 2.92 -31.61
N LYS A 237 33.72 1.68 -32.04
CA LYS A 237 34.44 1.06 -33.16
C LYS A 237 34.20 1.77 -34.48
N HIS A 238 32.95 2.17 -34.78
CA HIS A 238 32.65 2.95 -35.98
C HIS A 238 33.30 4.33 -35.97
N MET A 239 33.37 5.00 -34.81
CA MET A 239 34.04 6.30 -34.68
C MET A 239 35.56 6.20 -34.90
N THR A 240 36.22 5.18 -34.33
CA THR A 240 37.66 4.98 -34.49
C THR A 240 38.05 4.40 -35.86
N GLY A 241 37.20 3.57 -36.44
CA GLY A 241 37.41 2.90 -37.72
C GLY A 241 37.00 3.71 -38.96
N GLY A 242 36.56 4.97 -38.80
CA GLY A 242 36.15 5.82 -39.92
C GLY A 242 34.84 5.38 -40.60
N GLY A 243 33.88 4.88 -39.81
CA GLY A 243 32.56 4.51 -40.28
C GLY A 243 31.81 5.69 -40.92
N LYS A 244 30.89 5.38 -41.84
CA LYS A 244 30.05 6.39 -42.47
C LYS A 244 29.17 7.08 -41.42
N ILE A 245 28.95 8.39 -41.58
CA ILE A 245 28.15 9.21 -40.65
C ILE A 245 26.73 8.67 -40.51
N GLU A 246 26.12 8.20 -41.60
CA GLU A 246 24.77 7.61 -41.61
C GLU A 246 24.65 6.42 -40.65
N LEU A 247 25.63 5.50 -40.68
CA LEU A 247 25.65 4.33 -39.79
C LEU A 247 25.78 4.74 -38.32
N ILE A 248 26.63 5.73 -38.02
CA ILE A 248 26.80 6.25 -36.66
C ILE A 248 25.50 6.90 -36.15
N GLN A 249 24.78 7.61 -37.01
CA GLN A 249 23.49 8.21 -36.67
C GLN A 249 22.41 7.14 -36.43
N GLU A 250 22.34 6.10 -37.26
CA GLU A 250 21.44 4.96 -37.04
C GLU A 250 21.73 4.24 -35.73
N ASP A 251 22.99 3.91 -35.45
CA ASP A 251 23.42 3.28 -34.20
C ASP A 251 23.11 4.16 -32.99
N TRP A 252 23.23 5.49 -33.13
CA TRP A 252 22.89 6.44 -32.07
C TRP A 252 21.38 6.49 -31.79
N ASP A 253 20.54 6.45 -32.83
CA ASP A 253 19.09 6.34 -32.71
C ASP A 253 18.70 5.01 -32.01
N PHE A 254 19.39 3.90 -32.31
CA PHE A 254 19.25 2.64 -31.59
C PHE A 254 19.66 2.75 -30.12
N LEU A 255 20.81 3.36 -29.82
CA LEU A 255 21.25 3.58 -28.44
C LEU A 255 20.20 4.37 -27.64
N GLN A 256 19.65 5.44 -28.23
CA GLN A 256 18.60 6.25 -27.62
C GLN A 256 17.33 5.43 -27.34
N LEU A 257 16.91 4.57 -28.28
CA LEU A 257 15.78 3.68 -28.07
C LEU A 257 16.02 2.67 -26.94
N HIS A 258 17.17 1.99 -26.90
CA HIS A 258 17.45 0.97 -25.90
C HIS A 258 17.55 1.57 -24.49
N VAL A 259 18.18 2.74 -24.34
CA VAL A 259 18.20 3.48 -23.08
C VAL A 259 16.77 3.92 -22.69
N ALA A 260 15.96 4.37 -23.65
CA ALA A 260 14.57 4.75 -23.35
C ALA A 260 13.73 3.55 -22.89
N LEU A 261 13.83 2.40 -23.56
CA LEU A 261 13.14 1.15 -23.21
C LEU A 261 13.56 0.60 -21.85
N TYR A 262 14.83 0.77 -21.48
CA TYR A 262 15.35 0.39 -20.16
C TYR A 262 14.62 1.10 -19.02
N PHE A 263 14.38 2.42 -19.16
CA PHE A 263 13.59 3.17 -18.19
C PHE A 263 12.09 2.90 -18.34
N HIS A 264 11.57 2.94 -19.57
CA HIS A 264 10.16 2.80 -19.87
C HIS A 264 9.93 1.95 -21.12
N SER A 265 9.47 0.71 -20.94
CA SER A 265 9.33 -0.23 -22.07
C SER A 265 8.04 -0.07 -22.89
N GLU A 266 7.14 0.87 -22.56
CA GLU A 266 5.84 1.06 -23.23
C GLU A 266 5.79 2.42 -23.93
N ILE A 267 6.89 2.82 -24.56
CA ILE A 267 6.96 4.09 -25.29
C ILE A 267 6.17 3.97 -26.59
N SER A 268 5.33 4.96 -26.88
CA SER A 268 4.61 5.08 -28.14
C SER A 268 5.48 5.74 -29.22
N GLY A 269 5.29 5.37 -30.48
CA GLY A 269 5.98 5.97 -31.63
C GLY A 269 7.35 5.36 -31.93
N ILE A 270 7.57 4.10 -31.56
CA ILE A 270 8.75 3.33 -31.97
C ILE A 270 8.57 2.91 -33.44
N PRO A 271 9.56 3.15 -34.32
CA PRO A 271 9.55 2.65 -35.69
C PRO A 271 9.41 1.11 -35.75
N LEU A 272 8.67 0.58 -36.72
CA LEU A 272 8.37 -0.86 -36.82
C LEU A 272 9.64 -1.72 -36.96
N ASN A 273 10.65 -1.22 -37.67
CA ASN A 273 11.97 -1.86 -37.82
C ASN A 273 12.77 -1.94 -36.51
N MET A 274 12.43 -1.12 -35.51
CA MET A 274 13.10 -1.05 -34.22
C MET A 274 12.23 -1.57 -33.07
N ALA A 275 11.04 -2.08 -33.36
CA ALA A 275 10.11 -2.52 -32.34
C ALA A 275 10.62 -3.79 -31.62
N PRO A 276 10.55 -3.86 -30.28
CA PRO A 276 11.00 -5.03 -29.54
C PRO A 276 10.10 -6.24 -29.83
N LYS A 277 10.71 -7.37 -30.21
CA LYS A 277 9.99 -8.64 -30.48
C LYS A 277 9.33 -9.24 -29.23
N LYS A 278 9.90 -9.00 -28.05
CA LYS A 278 9.39 -9.47 -26.75
C LYS A 278 9.17 -8.28 -25.83
N THR A 279 8.06 -8.29 -25.10
CA THR A 279 7.77 -7.29 -24.08
C THR A 279 8.70 -7.46 -22.88
N THR A 280 9.39 -6.39 -22.51
CA THR A 280 10.33 -6.36 -21.36
C THR A 280 9.80 -5.45 -20.26
N ARG A 281 10.15 -5.72 -19.00
CA ARG A 281 9.79 -4.83 -17.88
C ARG A 281 10.92 -3.89 -17.51
N GLY A 282 10.84 -2.66 -18.05
CA GLY A 282 11.68 -1.53 -17.64
C GLY A 282 11.39 -1.07 -16.20
N ILE A 283 12.13 -0.05 -15.75
CA ILE A 283 12.07 0.46 -14.38
C ILE A 283 10.65 0.97 -14.04
N VAL A 284 10.04 1.76 -14.92
CA VAL A 284 8.70 2.32 -14.71
C VAL A 284 7.65 1.24 -14.56
N GLN A 285 7.72 0.16 -15.35
CA GLN A 285 6.81 -0.99 -15.28
C GLN A 285 6.85 -1.69 -13.92
N ARG A 286 8.02 -1.73 -13.26
CA ARG A 286 8.16 -2.33 -11.92
C ARG A 286 7.58 -1.46 -10.82
N LEU A 287 7.50 -0.15 -11.04
CA LEU A 287 6.95 0.81 -10.09
C LEU A 287 5.43 0.95 -10.22
N LYS A 288 4.90 1.00 -11.45
CA LYS A 288 3.48 1.24 -11.73
C LYS A 288 2.63 -0.04 -11.70
N GLY A 289 1.31 0.15 -11.65
CA GLY A 289 0.33 -0.94 -11.76
C GLY A 289 -0.02 -1.63 -10.44
N LYS A 290 -0.91 -2.63 -10.51
CA LYS A 290 -1.40 -3.37 -9.32
C LYS A 290 -0.30 -4.20 -8.65
N GLN A 291 0.58 -4.79 -9.45
CA GLN A 291 1.74 -5.58 -9.00
C GLN A 291 3.01 -4.73 -8.86
N GLY A 292 2.92 -3.41 -9.07
CA GLY A 292 4.05 -2.50 -8.93
C GLY A 292 4.40 -2.23 -7.48
N ARG A 293 5.62 -1.73 -7.23
CA ARG A 293 6.15 -1.53 -5.87
C ARG A 293 5.27 -0.65 -4.97
N PHE A 294 4.72 0.45 -5.49
CA PHE A 294 3.91 1.36 -4.68
C PHE A 294 2.66 0.68 -4.10
N ARG A 295 1.95 -0.11 -4.91
CA ARG A 295 0.69 -0.76 -4.49
C ARG A 295 0.89 -2.14 -3.88
N GLY A 296 1.74 -2.96 -4.48
CA GLY A 296 1.89 -4.38 -4.14
C GLY A 296 2.96 -4.70 -3.09
N ASN A 297 3.82 -3.73 -2.74
CA ASN A 297 4.88 -3.92 -1.74
C ASN A 297 4.89 -2.86 -0.63
N LEU A 298 4.60 -1.59 -0.96
CA LEU A 298 4.64 -0.49 0.02
C LEU A 298 3.29 -0.31 0.70
N SER A 299 2.21 -0.02 -0.04
CA SER A 299 0.88 0.18 0.54
C SER A 299 0.24 -1.13 1.02
N GLY A 300 0.47 -2.23 0.31
CA GLY A 300 0.07 -3.57 0.72
C GLY A 300 1.27 -4.50 0.62
N LYS A 301 1.41 -5.41 1.57
CA LYS A 301 2.42 -6.46 1.56
C LYS A 301 1.88 -7.72 2.22
N ARG A 302 2.48 -8.86 1.89
CA ARG A 302 2.26 -10.09 2.67
C ARG A 302 2.91 -9.91 4.04
N VAL A 303 2.23 -10.38 5.07
CA VAL A 303 2.67 -10.30 6.46
C VAL A 303 2.71 -11.70 7.06
N ASP A 304 3.72 -11.93 7.88
CA ASP A 304 3.86 -13.16 8.65
C ASP A 304 2.89 -13.17 9.85
N PHE A 305 2.85 -14.29 10.59
CA PHE A 305 1.96 -14.48 11.75
C PHE A 305 0.48 -14.23 11.43
N SER A 306 0.08 -14.68 10.24
CA SER A 306 -1.30 -14.66 9.76
C SER A 306 -1.79 -16.08 9.44
N GLY A 307 -3.10 -16.29 9.51
CA GLY A 307 -3.75 -17.55 9.18
C GLY A 307 -5.07 -17.30 8.45
N ARG A 308 -5.52 -18.28 7.68
CA ARG A 308 -6.79 -18.24 6.95
C ARG A 308 -7.45 -19.61 7.04
N THR A 309 -8.72 -19.64 7.41
CA THR A 309 -9.55 -20.86 7.40
C THR A 309 -11.01 -20.48 7.21
N VAL A 310 -11.83 -21.49 6.90
CA VAL A 310 -13.29 -21.39 6.81
C VAL A 310 -13.88 -21.01 8.16
N ILE A 311 -14.93 -20.19 8.14
CA ILE A 311 -15.66 -19.78 9.35
C ILE A 311 -16.84 -20.69 9.68
N SER A 312 -17.20 -20.79 10.95
CA SER A 312 -18.40 -21.52 11.41
C SER A 312 -19.06 -20.78 12.58
N PRO A 313 -20.38 -20.91 12.74
CA PRO A 313 -21.10 -20.31 13.87
C PRO A 313 -20.73 -20.99 15.21
N ASP A 314 -20.71 -20.20 16.29
CA ASP A 314 -20.66 -20.70 17.66
C ASP A 314 -21.32 -19.69 18.62
N PRO A 315 -22.60 -19.89 18.99
CA PRO A 315 -23.34 -18.94 19.81
C PRO A 315 -22.90 -18.95 21.28
N ASN A 316 -22.16 -19.99 21.71
CA ASN A 316 -21.67 -20.12 23.08
C ASN A 316 -20.42 -19.25 23.34
N LEU A 317 -19.75 -18.80 22.27
CA LEU A 317 -18.67 -17.84 22.39
C LEU A 317 -19.22 -16.45 22.66
N MET A 318 -18.50 -15.69 23.49
CA MET A 318 -18.83 -14.28 23.69
C MET A 318 -18.62 -13.49 22.39
N ILE A 319 -19.36 -12.40 22.19
CA ILE A 319 -19.28 -11.59 20.97
C ILE A 319 -17.86 -11.11 20.62
N HIS A 320 -17.01 -10.90 21.62
CA HIS A 320 -15.64 -10.42 21.48
C HIS A 320 -14.59 -11.53 21.41
N GLN A 321 -15.03 -12.79 21.42
CA GLN A 321 -14.16 -13.96 21.34
C GLN A 321 -14.22 -14.60 19.95
N VAL A 322 -13.10 -15.17 19.55
CA VAL A 322 -12.99 -15.97 18.32
C VAL A 322 -12.36 -17.32 18.64
N GLY A 323 -13.04 -18.38 18.24
CA GLY A 323 -12.56 -19.76 18.27
C GLY A 323 -11.43 -19.95 17.28
N VAL A 324 -10.25 -20.31 17.80
CA VAL A 324 -9.03 -20.57 17.00
C VAL A 324 -8.69 -22.05 17.09
N PRO A 325 -8.51 -22.75 15.95
CA PRO A 325 -8.06 -24.13 15.94
C PRO A 325 -6.75 -24.36 16.68
N GLU A 326 -6.64 -25.43 17.46
CA GLU A 326 -5.41 -25.83 18.16
C GLU A 326 -4.20 -25.94 17.19
N ARG A 327 -4.44 -26.42 15.97
CA ARG A 327 -3.40 -26.51 14.92
C ARG A 327 -2.85 -25.14 14.52
N VAL A 328 -3.73 -24.15 14.39
CA VAL A 328 -3.33 -22.78 14.06
C VAL A 328 -2.62 -22.15 15.27
N ALA A 329 -3.11 -22.42 16.48
CA ALA A 329 -2.54 -21.91 17.72
C ALA A 329 -1.11 -22.42 18.00
N LYS A 330 -0.76 -23.64 17.58
CA LYS A 330 0.61 -24.19 17.68
C LYS A 330 1.60 -23.52 16.72
N ILE A 331 1.12 -23.02 15.58
CA ILE A 331 1.96 -22.39 14.54
C ILE A 331 2.11 -20.89 14.83
N LEU A 332 1.00 -20.21 15.13
CA LEU A 332 1.00 -18.80 15.49
C LEU A 332 1.56 -18.62 16.91
N THR A 333 2.77 -18.08 16.99
CA THR A 333 3.45 -17.82 18.25
C THR A 333 3.43 -16.35 18.63
N TYR A 334 3.48 -16.11 19.94
CA TYR A 334 3.63 -14.78 20.52
C TYR A 334 4.97 -14.68 21.26
N PRO A 335 5.81 -13.66 20.98
CA PRO A 335 7.09 -13.46 21.65
C PRO A 335 6.86 -12.84 23.03
N GLU A 336 6.64 -13.70 24.02
CA GLU A 336 6.46 -13.29 25.41
C GLU A 336 7.82 -13.03 26.05
N ARG A 337 8.03 -11.82 26.57
CA ARG A 337 9.25 -11.50 27.32
C ARG A 337 9.16 -12.02 28.75
N VAL A 338 10.18 -12.77 29.17
CA VAL A 338 10.23 -13.33 30.52
C VAL A 338 10.45 -12.23 31.55
N ASN A 339 9.55 -12.17 32.53
CA ASN A 339 9.58 -11.27 33.67
C ASN A 339 9.33 -12.06 34.97
N PRO A 340 9.49 -11.43 36.15
CA PRO A 340 9.29 -12.13 37.42
C PRO A 340 7.89 -12.71 37.61
N ALA A 341 6.85 -12.12 36.98
CA ALA A 341 5.46 -12.57 37.12
C ALA A 341 5.14 -13.78 36.25
N ASN A 342 5.74 -13.91 35.06
CA ASN A 342 5.41 -14.98 34.10
C ASN A 342 6.46 -16.10 34.03
N ILE A 343 7.60 -15.98 34.72
CA ILE A 343 8.71 -16.94 34.61
C ILE A 343 8.32 -18.39 34.88
N GLN A 344 7.52 -18.66 35.92
CA GLN A 344 7.07 -20.02 36.24
C GLN A 344 6.23 -20.60 35.10
N LYS A 345 5.25 -19.82 34.59
CA LYS A 345 4.42 -20.20 33.45
C LYS A 345 5.26 -20.43 32.20
N MET A 346 6.24 -19.58 31.91
CA MET A 346 7.12 -19.75 30.74
C MET A 346 7.96 -21.03 30.83
N LYS A 347 8.47 -21.37 32.03
CA LYS A 347 9.21 -22.63 32.24
C LYS A 347 8.35 -23.85 31.95
N GLU A 348 7.08 -23.84 32.33
CA GLU A 348 6.14 -24.93 32.03
C GLU A 348 5.86 -25.06 30.52
N LEU A 349 5.65 -23.94 29.82
CA LEU A 349 5.43 -23.93 28.37
C LEU A 349 6.64 -24.46 27.59
N VAL A 350 7.85 -24.09 28.02
CA VAL A 350 9.11 -24.59 27.43
C VAL A 350 9.26 -26.10 27.64
N LYS A 351 8.89 -26.63 28.82
CA LYS A 351 8.90 -28.08 29.09
C LYS A 351 7.90 -28.83 28.20
N ASN A 352 6.69 -28.29 28.02
CA ASN A 352 5.67 -28.86 27.13
C ASN A 352 6.16 -28.94 25.67
N GLY A 353 6.95 -27.96 25.23
CA GLY A 353 7.60 -27.95 23.92
C GLY A 353 6.65 -27.62 22.76
N THR A 354 6.99 -28.06 21.55
CA THR A 354 6.30 -27.66 20.30
C THR A 354 5.02 -28.44 20.03
N GLN A 355 4.90 -29.68 20.52
CA GLN A 355 3.84 -30.62 20.11
C GLN A 355 2.57 -30.53 20.97
N LYS A 356 2.71 -30.21 22.26
CA LYS A 356 1.61 -30.13 23.22
C LYS A 356 1.17 -28.68 23.39
N HIS A 357 -0.13 -28.40 23.20
CA HIS A 357 -0.72 -27.12 23.56
C HIS A 357 -1.23 -27.18 25.02
N PRO A 358 -0.99 -26.16 25.86
CA PRO A 358 -0.18 -24.96 25.59
C PRO A 358 1.33 -25.24 25.72
N GLY A 359 2.12 -24.73 24.77
CA GLY A 359 3.58 -24.95 24.70
C GLY A 359 4.33 -23.77 24.07
N ALA A 360 5.55 -24.02 23.58
CA ALA A 360 6.41 -23.01 22.95
C ALA A 360 7.28 -23.61 21.84
N ASN A 361 7.59 -22.79 20.82
CA ASN A 361 8.39 -23.22 19.67
C ASN A 361 9.85 -22.79 19.75
N TYR A 362 10.12 -21.55 20.15
CA TYR A 362 11.47 -20.99 20.16
C TYR A 362 11.76 -20.28 21.48
N VAL A 363 13.04 -20.30 21.86
CA VAL A 363 13.58 -19.49 22.97
C VAL A 363 14.75 -18.69 22.45
N GLN A 364 14.75 -17.39 22.74
CA GLN A 364 15.83 -16.46 22.42
C GLN A 364 16.39 -15.89 23.72
N GLN A 365 17.69 -16.12 23.96
CA GLN A 365 18.38 -15.59 25.12
C GLN A 365 18.69 -14.11 24.95
N ARG A 366 18.68 -13.37 26.07
CA ARG A 366 19.00 -11.93 26.08
C ARG A 366 20.39 -11.67 25.48
N GLY A 367 20.43 -10.85 24.43
CA GLY A 367 21.67 -10.45 23.74
C GLY A 367 22.11 -11.40 22.62
N SER A 368 21.44 -12.55 22.44
CA SER A 368 21.66 -13.43 21.30
C SER A 368 20.63 -13.16 20.20
N THR A 369 21.09 -13.14 18.94
CA THR A 369 20.21 -13.15 17.76
C THR A 369 19.73 -14.55 17.40
N PHE A 370 20.37 -15.59 17.93
CA PHE A 370 20.06 -16.97 17.63
C PHE A 370 18.81 -17.45 18.39
N LYS A 371 17.82 -17.95 17.65
CA LYS A 371 16.62 -18.56 18.20
C LYS A 371 16.82 -20.06 18.33
N LYS A 372 16.77 -20.58 19.56
CA LYS A 372 16.86 -22.01 19.82
C LYS A 372 15.50 -22.66 19.57
N TYR A 373 15.44 -23.59 18.62
CA TYR A 373 14.23 -24.34 18.31
C TYR A 373 14.02 -25.48 19.32
N LEU A 374 12.89 -25.47 20.03
CA LEU A 374 12.60 -26.39 21.15
C LEU A 374 12.26 -27.82 20.75
N ALA A 375 12.09 -28.11 19.46
CA ALA A 375 11.94 -29.49 18.99
C ALA A 375 13.23 -30.30 19.19
N TYR A 376 14.38 -29.63 19.28
CA TYR A 376 15.69 -30.25 19.46
C TYR A 376 16.31 -29.84 20.80
N GLY A 377 17.06 -30.77 21.39
CA GLY A 377 17.77 -30.56 22.65
C GLY A 377 16.95 -30.80 23.91
N ASN A 378 17.62 -30.70 25.07
CA ASN A 378 17.01 -30.96 26.36
C ASN A 378 16.20 -29.74 26.86
N ARG A 379 14.87 -29.87 26.83
CA ARG A 379 13.90 -28.83 27.22
C ARG A 379 13.98 -28.48 28.70
N ASP A 380 14.23 -29.45 29.58
CA ASP A 380 14.32 -29.21 31.02
C ASP A 380 15.51 -28.34 31.39
N LYS A 381 16.65 -28.54 30.71
CA LYS A 381 17.83 -27.68 30.88
C LYS A 381 17.53 -26.25 30.42
N VAL A 382 16.90 -26.09 29.25
CA VAL A 382 16.53 -24.75 28.73
C VAL A 382 15.55 -24.03 29.66
N ALA A 383 14.59 -24.75 30.24
CA ALA A 383 13.66 -24.19 31.21
C ALA A 383 14.36 -23.78 32.52
N HIS A 384 15.35 -24.53 33.00
CA HIS A 384 16.13 -24.15 34.18
C HIS A 384 16.98 -22.90 33.92
N ASP A 385 17.60 -22.82 32.74
CA ASP A 385 18.50 -21.74 32.34
C ASP A 385 17.76 -20.44 31.95
N LEU A 386 16.42 -20.43 31.94
CA LEU A 386 15.59 -19.30 31.54
C LEU A 386 15.74 -18.11 32.51
N LYS A 387 16.06 -16.93 31.99
CA LYS A 387 16.31 -15.70 32.76
C LYS A 387 15.33 -14.59 32.39
N CYS A 388 15.17 -13.63 33.30
CA CYS A 388 14.40 -12.42 33.03
C CYS A 388 15.03 -11.62 31.89
N GLY A 389 14.21 -11.26 30.91
CA GLY A 389 14.63 -10.57 29.69
C GLY A 389 14.85 -11.49 28.48
N ASP A 390 14.82 -12.80 28.65
CA ASP A 390 14.74 -13.76 27.53
C ASP A 390 13.36 -13.66 26.85
N ILE A 391 13.27 -14.10 25.60
CA ILE A 391 12.02 -14.12 24.82
C ILE A 391 11.64 -15.57 24.54
N VAL A 392 10.42 -15.94 24.91
CA VAL A 392 9.84 -17.26 24.64
C VAL A 392 8.73 -17.07 23.62
N GLU A 393 8.87 -17.70 22.45
CA GLU A 393 7.82 -17.74 21.43
C GLU A 393 6.82 -18.84 21.79
N ARG A 394 5.90 -18.51 22.70
CA ARG A 394 4.83 -19.40 23.15
C ARG A 394 3.75 -19.55 22.10
N HIS A 395 3.02 -20.66 22.13
CA HIS A 395 1.81 -20.84 21.34
C HIS A 395 0.75 -19.79 21.71
N LEU A 396 -0.13 -19.49 20.75
CA LEU A 396 -1.32 -18.68 21.00
C LEU A 396 -2.20 -19.38 22.05
N CYS A 397 -2.60 -18.62 23.07
CA CYS A 397 -3.35 -19.09 24.22
C CYS A 397 -4.71 -18.38 24.32
N ASP A 398 -5.57 -18.92 25.17
CA ASP A 398 -6.85 -18.28 25.50
C ASP A 398 -6.64 -16.86 26.04
N GLY A 399 -7.41 -15.91 25.54
CA GLY A 399 -7.34 -14.51 25.91
C GLY A 399 -6.33 -13.68 25.11
N ASP A 400 -5.54 -14.29 24.21
CA ASP A 400 -4.66 -13.53 23.33
C ASP A 400 -5.44 -12.64 22.36
N ILE A 401 -4.87 -11.48 22.09
CA ILE A 401 -5.47 -10.45 21.24
C ILE A 401 -5.15 -10.75 19.78
N VAL A 402 -6.19 -10.92 18.95
CA VAL A 402 -6.05 -11.24 17.54
C VAL A 402 -6.90 -10.31 16.68
N LEU A 403 -6.38 -9.96 15.50
CA LEU A 403 -7.13 -9.21 14.50
C LEU A 403 -7.81 -10.18 13.55
N PHE A 404 -9.12 -10.02 13.40
CA PHE A 404 -9.95 -10.85 12.54
C PHE A 404 -10.53 -10.01 11.41
N ASN A 405 -10.38 -10.47 10.17
CA ASN A 405 -10.66 -9.68 8.97
C ASN A 405 -11.36 -10.50 7.89
N ARG A 406 -12.42 -9.94 7.29
CA ARG A 406 -13.05 -10.48 6.08
C ARG A 406 -12.57 -9.72 4.84
N GLN A 407 -12.19 -10.46 3.80
CA GLN A 407 -11.92 -9.91 2.47
C GLN A 407 -13.14 -10.12 1.57
N PRO A 408 -13.62 -9.09 0.84
CA PRO A 408 -13.13 -7.71 0.76
C PRO A 408 -13.53 -6.83 1.96
N SER A 409 -12.67 -5.89 2.33
CA SER A 409 -12.95 -4.92 3.41
C SER A 409 -13.60 -3.66 2.84
N LEU A 410 -14.84 -3.37 3.24
CA LEU A 410 -15.63 -2.24 2.72
C LEU A 410 -15.60 -1.01 3.63
N HIS A 411 -15.45 -1.24 4.94
CA HIS A 411 -15.47 -0.19 5.95
C HIS A 411 -14.58 -0.60 7.14
N LYS A 412 -14.31 0.32 8.08
CA LYS A 412 -13.41 0.05 9.23
C LYS A 412 -13.76 -1.23 9.99
N MET A 413 -15.05 -1.54 10.11
CA MET A 413 -15.60 -2.67 10.87
C MET A 413 -15.35 -4.05 10.23
N SER A 414 -14.83 -4.08 9.00
CA SER A 414 -14.49 -5.35 8.32
C SER A 414 -13.23 -6.00 8.91
N ILE A 415 -12.49 -5.27 9.76
CA ILE A 415 -11.41 -5.79 10.59
C ILE A 415 -11.65 -5.35 12.04
N MET A 416 -11.73 -6.31 12.96
CA MET A 416 -11.88 -6.03 14.40
C MET A 416 -10.95 -6.89 15.22
N CYS A 417 -10.71 -6.44 16.45
CA CYS A 417 -9.96 -7.19 17.44
C CYS A 417 -10.89 -8.08 18.25
N HIS A 418 -10.48 -9.34 18.40
CA HIS A 418 -11.15 -10.38 19.19
C HIS A 418 -10.14 -11.03 20.15
N GLN A 419 -10.65 -11.66 21.21
CA GLN A 419 -9.88 -12.51 22.09
C GLN A 419 -9.92 -13.95 21.57
N ALA A 420 -8.75 -14.56 21.41
CA ALA A 420 -8.67 -15.93 20.96
C ALA A 420 -9.16 -16.90 22.05
N LYS A 421 -9.89 -17.93 21.62
CA LYS A 421 -10.27 -19.09 22.42
C LYS A 421 -9.88 -20.34 21.66
N VAL A 422 -8.95 -21.13 22.19
CA VAL A 422 -8.44 -22.31 21.50
C VAL A 422 -9.47 -23.42 21.54
N GLN A 423 -9.76 -23.99 20.37
CA GLN A 423 -10.76 -25.03 20.17
C GLN A 423 -10.17 -26.22 19.37
N PRO A 424 -10.65 -27.45 19.58
CA PRO A 424 -10.09 -28.64 18.92
C PRO A 424 -10.47 -28.75 17.42
N GLN A 425 -11.50 -28.02 16.97
CA GLN A 425 -11.94 -28.03 15.58
C GLN A 425 -10.98 -27.25 14.66
N ARG A 426 -11.23 -27.27 13.35
CA ARG A 426 -10.34 -26.71 12.32
C ARG A 426 -10.82 -25.39 11.69
N THR A 427 -12.03 -24.95 12.02
CA THR A 427 -12.63 -23.71 11.50
C THR A 427 -12.47 -22.57 12.50
N PHE A 428 -12.45 -21.33 12.01
CA PHE A 428 -12.59 -20.17 12.89
C PHE A 428 -14.04 -20.06 13.32
N ARG A 429 -14.29 -19.82 14.60
CA ARG A 429 -15.65 -19.71 15.13
C ARG A 429 -15.89 -18.38 15.80
N PHE A 430 -17.06 -17.82 15.64
CA PHE A 430 -17.43 -16.60 16.36
C PHE A 430 -18.94 -16.50 16.45
N ASN A 431 -19.39 -15.64 17.37
CA ASN A 431 -20.81 -15.41 17.61
C ASN A 431 -21.48 -14.74 16.42
N GLU A 432 -22.67 -15.21 16.06
CA GLU A 432 -23.45 -14.80 14.90
C GLU A 432 -23.85 -13.32 14.98
N CYS A 433 -23.95 -12.75 16.19
CA CYS A 433 -24.22 -11.32 16.39
C CYS A 433 -23.15 -10.42 15.73
N ALA A 434 -21.92 -10.93 15.56
CA ALA A 434 -20.81 -10.22 14.95
C ALA A 434 -20.68 -10.49 13.43
N CYS A 435 -21.61 -11.21 12.80
CA CYS A 435 -21.60 -11.46 11.36
C CYS A 435 -21.89 -10.21 10.53
N THR A 436 -22.82 -9.37 10.98
CA THR A 436 -23.28 -8.18 10.24
C THR A 436 -22.13 -7.21 9.89
N PRO A 437 -21.21 -6.85 10.82
CA PRO A 437 -20.01 -6.07 10.47
C PRO A 437 -19.13 -6.72 9.40
N TYR A 438 -19.00 -8.04 9.38
CA TYR A 438 -18.17 -8.71 8.38
C TYR A 438 -18.92 -8.95 7.06
N ASN A 439 -20.25 -8.81 7.07
CA ASN A 439 -21.14 -9.24 6.01
C ASN A 439 -20.91 -10.71 5.64
N ALA A 440 -20.79 -11.55 6.68
CA ALA A 440 -20.53 -12.99 6.58
C ALA A 440 -21.81 -13.81 6.81
N ASP A 441 -21.95 -14.96 6.14
CA ASP A 441 -23.16 -15.79 6.13
C ASP A 441 -22.92 -17.31 6.28
N PHE A 442 -21.68 -17.72 6.61
CA PHE A 442 -21.31 -19.12 6.91
C PHE A 442 -21.59 -20.14 5.79
N ASP A 443 -21.57 -19.73 4.52
CA ASP A 443 -21.83 -20.58 3.35
C ASP A 443 -20.58 -21.31 2.78
N GLY A 444 -19.44 -21.18 3.45
CA GLY A 444 -18.12 -21.59 2.94
C GLY A 444 -17.10 -20.44 2.93
N ASP A 445 -17.53 -19.25 3.35
CA ASP A 445 -16.68 -18.10 3.60
C ASP A 445 -15.40 -18.41 4.40
N GLU A 446 -14.30 -17.74 4.02
CA GLU A 446 -13.02 -17.81 4.71
C GLU A 446 -12.62 -16.43 5.24
N MET A 447 -12.06 -16.39 6.44
CA MET A 447 -11.58 -15.15 7.04
C MET A 447 -10.11 -15.25 7.45
N ASN A 448 -9.46 -14.09 7.53
CA ASN A 448 -8.06 -13.97 7.89
C ASN A 448 -7.93 -13.61 9.38
N LEU A 449 -6.94 -14.21 10.03
CA LEU A 449 -6.56 -13.93 11.40
C LEU A 449 -5.11 -13.46 11.43
N HIS A 450 -4.81 -12.42 12.20
CA HIS A 450 -3.46 -11.89 12.38
C HIS A 450 -3.17 -11.77 13.87
N LEU A 451 -1.97 -12.19 14.28
CA LEU A 451 -1.53 -12.12 15.68
C LEU A 451 -0.52 -10.97 15.85
N PRO A 452 -0.90 -9.83 16.47
CA PRO A 452 0.02 -8.74 16.76
C PRO A 452 1.19 -9.22 17.62
N GLN A 453 2.42 -8.89 17.22
CA GLN A 453 3.64 -9.41 17.84
C GLN A 453 4.23 -8.51 18.95
N THR A 454 3.76 -7.27 19.06
CA THR A 454 4.26 -6.28 20.03
C THR A 454 3.17 -5.89 21.03
N GLU A 455 3.54 -5.58 22.28
CA GLU A 455 2.58 -5.18 23.33
C GLU A 455 1.82 -3.89 23.00
N GLU A 456 2.49 -2.90 22.39
CA GLU A 456 1.85 -1.65 21.95
C GLU A 456 0.71 -1.93 20.96
N ALA A 457 0.99 -2.70 19.91
CA ALA A 457 -0.02 -3.10 18.93
C ALA A 457 -1.16 -3.94 19.53
N ARG A 458 -0.89 -4.79 20.53
CA ARG A 458 -1.94 -5.54 21.24
C ARG A 458 -2.85 -4.61 22.04
N ALA A 459 -2.28 -3.65 22.76
CA ALA A 459 -3.03 -2.67 23.55
C ALA A 459 -3.90 -1.79 22.64
N GLU A 460 -3.33 -1.24 21.56
CA GLU A 460 -4.07 -0.44 20.59
C GLU A 460 -5.22 -1.24 19.94
N ALA A 461 -4.94 -2.48 19.50
CA ALA A 461 -5.95 -3.34 18.92
C ALA A 461 -7.10 -3.62 19.90
N LEU A 462 -6.80 -3.95 21.16
CA LEU A 462 -7.81 -4.24 22.16
C LEU A 462 -8.68 -3.02 22.49
N ILE A 463 -8.06 -1.85 22.67
CA ILE A 463 -8.76 -0.63 23.11
C ILE A 463 -9.56 -0.01 21.95
N LEU A 464 -8.91 0.21 20.80
CA LEU A 464 -9.48 0.97 19.69
C LEU A 464 -10.25 0.08 18.71
N MET A 465 -9.73 -1.11 18.41
CA MET A 465 -10.33 -2.03 17.43
C MET A 465 -11.16 -3.14 18.07
N GLY A 466 -11.26 -3.17 19.40
CA GLY A 466 -12.04 -4.15 20.14
C GLY A 466 -13.50 -4.15 19.71
N ASN A 467 -14.09 -5.35 19.65
CA ASN A 467 -15.50 -5.51 19.33
C ASN A 467 -16.41 -4.67 20.27
N LYS A 468 -16.17 -4.73 21.59
CA LYS A 468 -16.94 -3.97 22.60
C LYS A 468 -16.89 -2.46 22.39
N SER A 469 -15.78 -1.93 21.89
CA SER A 469 -15.61 -0.49 21.60
C SER A 469 -16.27 -0.06 20.28
N ASN A 470 -16.62 -1.02 19.41
CA ASN A 470 -17.12 -0.76 18.07
C ASN A 470 -18.49 -1.42 17.80
N LEU A 471 -19.39 -1.44 18.79
CA LEU A 471 -20.76 -1.94 18.58
C LEU A 471 -21.57 -1.07 17.58
N ILE A 472 -21.19 0.20 17.44
CA ILE A 472 -21.86 1.19 16.59
C ILE A 472 -21.10 1.48 15.29
N THR A 473 -21.83 1.75 14.21
CA THR A 473 -21.24 2.22 12.95
C THR A 473 -20.88 3.70 13.02
N PRO A 474 -19.72 4.11 12.47
CA PRO A 474 -19.33 5.52 12.43
C PRO A 474 -20.17 6.35 11.45
N LYS A 475 -20.97 5.73 10.58
CA LYS A 475 -21.74 6.43 9.53
C LYS A 475 -22.93 7.20 10.11
N ASN A 476 -23.74 6.54 10.94
CA ASN A 476 -25.01 7.05 11.46
C ASN A 476 -25.20 6.77 12.97
N GLY A 477 -24.22 6.14 13.64
CA GLY A 477 -24.30 5.82 15.07
C GLY A 477 -25.24 4.66 15.41
N GLU A 478 -25.77 3.95 14.41
CA GLU A 478 -26.60 2.78 14.65
C GLU A 478 -25.78 1.59 15.15
N ILE A 479 -26.43 0.70 15.91
CA ILE A 479 -25.80 -0.54 16.40
C ILE A 479 -25.73 -1.54 15.26
N LEU A 480 -24.53 -1.99 14.93
CA LEU A 480 -24.29 -3.03 13.91
C LEU A 480 -24.30 -4.43 14.50
N ILE A 481 -23.75 -4.59 15.70
CA ILE A 481 -23.61 -5.89 16.38
C ILE A 481 -24.83 -6.06 17.26
N ALA A 482 -25.79 -6.84 16.77
CA ALA A 482 -27.09 -7.04 17.39
C ALA A 482 -27.60 -8.46 17.12
N ALA A 483 -28.72 -8.80 17.74
CA ALA A 483 -29.39 -10.08 17.54
C ALA A 483 -29.70 -10.33 16.05
N THR A 484 -29.45 -11.55 15.60
CA THR A 484 -29.71 -12.03 14.24
C THR A 484 -31.05 -12.79 14.15
N GLN A 485 -31.28 -13.49 13.03
CA GLN A 485 -32.57 -14.07 12.64
C GLN A 485 -33.20 -14.97 13.73
N ASP A 486 -32.47 -15.98 14.19
CA ASP A 486 -33.00 -16.95 15.17
C ASP A 486 -33.12 -16.36 16.57
N PHE A 487 -32.18 -15.47 16.96
CA PHE A 487 -32.25 -14.77 18.24
C PHE A 487 -33.48 -13.85 18.33
N ILE A 488 -33.82 -13.16 17.24
CA ILE A 488 -35.04 -12.34 17.17
C ILE A 488 -36.29 -13.22 17.22
N THR A 489 -36.28 -14.35 16.51
CA THR A 489 -37.45 -15.26 16.44
C THR A 489 -37.71 -15.93 17.79
N GLY A 490 -36.67 -16.47 18.43
CA GLY A 490 -36.78 -17.05 19.78
C GLY A 490 -37.20 -16.02 20.82
N GLY A 491 -36.64 -14.80 20.76
CA GLY A 491 -37.07 -13.70 21.62
C GLY A 491 -38.52 -13.27 21.38
N TYR A 492 -38.99 -13.29 20.12
CA TYR A 492 -40.38 -13.00 19.78
C TYR A 492 -41.33 -14.06 20.35
N LEU A 493 -41.07 -15.35 20.11
CA LEU A 493 -41.88 -16.45 20.61
C LEU A 493 -41.96 -16.45 22.14
N LEU A 494 -40.82 -16.24 22.82
CA LEU A 494 -40.78 -16.19 24.28
C LEU A 494 -41.56 -14.99 24.84
N THR A 495 -41.60 -13.85 24.14
CA THR A 495 -42.24 -12.63 24.65
C THR A 495 -43.69 -12.44 24.21
N GLN A 496 -44.33 -13.46 23.62
CA GLN A 496 -45.75 -13.40 23.28
C GLN A 496 -46.65 -13.33 24.52
N LYS A 497 -47.85 -12.75 24.37
CA LYS A 497 -48.85 -12.62 25.45
C LYS A 497 -49.36 -13.97 25.97
N ASP A 498 -49.45 -14.96 25.09
CA ASP A 498 -50.04 -16.26 25.39
C ASP A 498 -49.02 -17.26 25.98
N GLU A 499 -47.74 -16.87 26.09
CA GLU A 499 -46.68 -17.73 26.58
C GLU A 499 -46.61 -17.72 28.11
N PHE A 500 -47.13 -18.79 28.72
CA PHE A 500 -47.11 -19.02 30.16
C PHE A 500 -46.28 -20.26 30.52
N LEU A 501 -45.28 -20.05 31.36
CA LEU A 501 -44.32 -21.06 31.77
C LEU A 501 -44.62 -21.56 33.18
N THR A 502 -44.48 -22.87 33.39
CA THR A 502 -44.51 -23.46 34.73
C THR A 502 -43.24 -23.11 35.50
N LYS A 503 -43.26 -23.31 36.82
CA LYS A 503 -42.07 -23.08 37.65
C LYS A 503 -40.86 -23.87 37.15
N GLU A 504 -41.03 -25.13 36.75
CA GLU A 504 -39.93 -25.97 36.29
C GLU A 504 -39.34 -25.42 34.98
N GLN A 505 -40.19 -25.05 34.02
CA GLN A 505 -39.76 -24.49 32.73
C GLN A 505 -39.06 -23.14 32.90
N ALA A 506 -39.62 -22.26 33.73
CA ALA A 506 -39.04 -20.96 34.04
C ALA A 506 -37.64 -21.09 34.68
N MET A 507 -37.49 -22.00 35.65
CA MET A 507 -36.20 -22.26 36.29
C MET A 507 -35.20 -22.88 35.33
N GLN A 508 -35.63 -23.78 34.43
CA GLN A 508 -34.75 -24.37 33.43
C GLN A 508 -34.22 -23.32 32.44
N LEU A 509 -35.07 -22.41 31.97
CA LEU A 509 -34.65 -21.31 31.09
C LEU A 509 -33.72 -20.34 31.81
N ALA A 510 -33.99 -20.01 33.07
CA ALA A 510 -33.11 -19.18 33.87
C ALA A 510 -31.74 -19.84 34.10
N ALA A 511 -31.70 -21.17 34.27
CA ALA A 511 -30.45 -21.91 34.43
C ALA A 511 -29.55 -21.84 33.19
N CYS A 512 -30.11 -21.68 31.98
CA CYS A 512 -29.32 -21.48 30.76
C CYS A 512 -28.45 -20.20 30.79
N PHE A 513 -28.76 -19.23 31.66
CA PHE A 513 -27.93 -18.04 31.84
C PHE A 513 -26.65 -18.30 32.65
N LEU A 514 -26.60 -19.41 33.39
CA LEU A 514 -25.48 -19.76 34.26
C LEU A 514 -24.36 -20.45 33.47
N ALA A 515 -23.65 -19.69 32.65
CA ALA A 515 -22.55 -20.21 31.83
C ALA A 515 -21.29 -19.33 31.90
N GLY A 516 -20.12 -19.96 31.76
CA GLY A 516 -18.84 -19.26 31.72
C GLY A 516 -18.56 -18.45 33.01
N PRO A 517 -18.33 -17.13 32.93
CA PRO A 517 -18.09 -16.30 34.12
C PRO A 517 -19.32 -16.21 35.04
N ASP A 518 -20.52 -16.42 34.50
CA ASP A 518 -21.79 -16.26 35.21
C ASP A 518 -22.28 -17.58 35.82
N ALA A 519 -21.48 -18.65 35.76
CA ALA A 519 -21.85 -19.96 36.29
C ALA A 519 -22.20 -19.95 37.79
N ASN A 520 -21.58 -19.04 38.55
CA ASN A 520 -21.83 -18.87 39.99
C ASN A 520 -22.80 -17.72 40.30
N MET A 521 -23.41 -17.11 39.29
CA MET A 521 -24.33 -15.99 39.47
C MET A 521 -25.59 -16.47 40.19
N ARG A 522 -25.99 -15.76 41.24
CA ARG A 522 -27.31 -15.95 41.85
C ARG A 522 -28.36 -15.25 40.99
N ILE A 523 -29.43 -15.96 40.63
CA ILE A 523 -30.58 -15.41 39.90
C ILE A 523 -31.74 -15.21 40.87
N ASP A 524 -32.29 -13.99 40.90
CA ASP A 524 -33.46 -13.65 41.71
C ASP A 524 -34.73 -13.81 40.89
N MET A 525 -35.41 -14.95 41.03
CA MET A 525 -36.66 -15.20 40.31
C MET A 525 -37.77 -14.23 40.73
N PRO A 526 -38.48 -13.60 39.77
CA PRO A 526 -39.59 -12.71 40.06
C PRO A 526 -40.82 -13.48 40.58
N PRO A 527 -41.76 -12.81 41.27
CA PRO A 527 -43.03 -13.42 41.64
C PRO A 527 -43.82 -13.84 40.38
N PRO A 528 -44.59 -14.95 40.44
CA PRO A 528 -45.37 -15.41 39.30
C PRO A 528 -46.44 -14.39 38.92
N ALA A 529 -46.68 -14.22 37.62
CA ALA A 529 -47.71 -13.32 37.09
C ALA A 529 -49.12 -13.78 37.46
N ILE A 530 -49.36 -15.09 37.49
CA ILE A 530 -50.63 -15.69 37.91
C ILE A 530 -50.37 -16.53 39.17
N LEU A 531 -51.15 -16.29 40.23
CA LEU A 531 -51.02 -17.01 41.52
C LEU A 531 -52.00 -18.18 41.65
N LYS A 532 -53.24 -18.01 41.16
CA LYS A 532 -54.31 -19.02 41.10
C LYS A 532 -54.95 -18.96 39.71
N PRO A 533 -55.38 -20.09 39.10
CA PRO A 533 -55.46 -21.44 39.66
C PRO A 533 -54.11 -22.19 39.74
N ARG A 534 -53.11 -21.78 38.96
CA ARG A 534 -51.75 -22.34 38.97
C ARG A 534 -50.72 -21.20 38.95
N LYS A 535 -49.57 -21.41 39.59
CA LYS A 535 -48.44 -20.47 39.53
C LYS A 535 -47.81 -20.50 38.14
N LEU A 536 -47.95 -19.41 37.40
CA LEU A 536 -47.43 -19.27 36.04
C LEU A 536 -46.61 -17.98 35.90
N TRP A 537 -45.52 -18.07 35.14
CA TRP A 537 -44.66 -16.95 34.77
C TRP A 537 -44.89 -16.61 33.30
N THR A 538 -44.88 -15.33 32.95
CA THR A 538 -44.91 -14.93 31.54
C THR A 538 -43.49 -15.00 30.98
N GLY A 539 -43.34 -15.28 29.68
CA GLY A 539 -42.01 -15.26 29.07
C GLY A 539 -41.35 -13.87 29.07
N LYS A 540 -42.14 -12.78 29.18
CA LYS A 540 -41.66 -11.41 29.47
C LYS A 540 -40.91 -11.30 30.80
N GLN A 541 -41.34 -12.03 31.84
CA GLN A 541 -40.62 -12.09 33.13
C GLN A 541 -39.30 -12.86 33.03
N ILE A 542 -39.20 -13.84 32.12
CA ILE A 542 -37.94 -14.55 31.89
C ILE A 542 -36.99 -13.70 31.06
N PHE A 543 -37.50 -13.00 30.05
CA PHE A 543 -36.69 -12.09 29.23
C PHE A 543 -36.10 -10.93 30.06
N SER A 544 -36.77 -10.48 31.12
CA SER A 544 -36.22 -9.43 31.98
C SER A 544 -35.03 -9.87 32.82
N LEU A 545 -34.97 -11.15 33.18
CA LEU A 545 -33.82 -11.73 33.88
C LEU A 545 -32.54 -11.64 33.02
N LEU A 546 -32.67 -11.62 31.70
CA LEU A 546 -31.54 -11.42 30.79
C LEU A 546 -30.95 -10.00 30.91
N LEU A 547 -31.78 -8.99 31.18
CA LEU A 547 -31.33 -7.60 31.38
C LEU A 547 -30.81 -7.38 32.81
N ARG A 548 -31.52 -7.94 33.80
CA ARG A 548 -31.19 -7.82 35.21
C ARG A 548 -31.46 -9.14 35.94
N PRO A 549 -30.44 -10.02 36.08
CA PRO A 549 -30.63 -11.35 36.68
C PRO A 549 -30.78 -11.30 38.21
N ASN A 550 -30.23 -10.28 38.87
CA ASN A 550 -30.28 -10.11 40.32
C ASN A 550 -30.30 -8.65 40.74
N LYS A 551 -30.54 -8.40 42.04
CA LYS A 551 -30.58 -7.05 42.60
C LYS A 551 -29.22 -6.35 42.60
N GLU A 552 -28.13 -7.12 42.67
CA GLU A 552 -26.74 -6.61 42.65
C GLU A 552 -26.36 -6.02 41.28
N CYS A 553 -26.95 -6.53 40.20
CA CYS A 553 -26.74 -5.99 38.87
C CYS A 553 -27.26 -4.53 38.78
N PRO A 554 -26.40 -3.57 38.38
CA PRO A 554 -26.74 -2.14 38.37
C PRO A 554 -27.57 -1.72 37.15
N VAL A 555 -27.85 -2.64 36.22
CA VAL A 555 -28.52 -2.32 34.96
C VAL A 555 -29.99 -1.97 35.21
N MET A 556 -30.33 -0.71 34.93
CA MET A 556 -31.68 -0.15 35.02
C MET A 556 -32.08 0.39 33.65
N ALA A 557 -32.51 -0.50 32.76
CA ALA A 557 -32.85 -0.15 31.38
C ALA A 557 -34.31 0.32 31.28
N ASN A 558 -34.51 1.50 30.68
CA ASN A 558 -35.82 2.04 30.34
C ASN A 558 -35.84 2.39 28.85
N LEU A 559 -36.74 1.78 28.09
CA LEU A 559 -36.90 2.03 26.65
C LEU A 559 -38.36 1.96 26.25
N ILE A 560 -38.82 2.99 25.54
CA ILE A 560 -40.16 3.03 24.93
C ILE A 560 -39.96 3.08 23.43
N THR A 561 -40.38 2.03 22.72
CA THR A 561 -40.28 2.00 21.26
C THR A 561 -41.47 1.31 20.61
N LYS A 562 -41.78 1.76 19.39
CA LYS A 562 -42.76 1.11 18.52
C LYS A 562 -42.15 -0.16 17.95
N GLY A 563 -42.88 -1.25 17.98
CA GLY A 563 -42.58 -2.48 17.25
C GLY A 563 -42.94 -2.34 15.77
N ARG A 564 -42.45 -3.26 14.94
CA ARG A 564 -42.62 -3.20 13.47
C ARG A 564 -44.08 -3.19 13.02
N ASN A 565 -44.95 -3.95 13.72
CA ASN A 565 -46.36 -4.10 13.37
C ASN A 565 -47.28 -3.20 14.23
N TYR A 566 -46.80 -2.04 14.69
CA TYR A 566 -47.56 -1.13 15.54
C TYR A 566 -48.82 -0.63 14.83
N THR A 567 -49.99 -0.82 15.44
CA THR A 567 -51.29 -0.39 14.88
C THR A 567 -51.74 0.95 15.49
N SER A 568 -52.26 0.96 16.71
CA SER A 568 -52.75 2.15 17.42
C SER A 568 -52.92 1.86 18.92
N ASN A 569 -52.92 2.92 19.74
CA ASN A 569 -53.00 2.93 21.21
C ASN A 569 -51.87 2.16 21.94
N TYR A 570 -51.06 2.90 22.70
CA TYR A 570 -49.94 2.36 23.48
C TYR A 570 -50.38 1.24 24.46
N ASP A 571 -51.54 1.40 25.12
CA ASP A 571 -51.98 0.52 26.23
C ASP A 571 -52.83 -0.69 25.81
N LEU A 572 -53.26 -0.78 24.55
CA LEU A 572 -54.17 -1.84 24.07
C LEU A 572 -53.89 -2.20 22.60
N CYS A 573 -52.61 -2.31 22.25
CA CYS A 573 -52.25 -2.68 20.90
C CYS A 573 -52.68 -4.13 20.60
N ILE A 574 -53.64 -4.28 19.66
CA ILE A 574 -54.25 -5.57 19.26
C ILE A 574 -53.19 -6.60 18.82
N ARG A 575 -52.04 -6.14 18.30
CA ARG A 575 -50.95 -6.99 17.79
C ARG A 575 -49.70 -7.01 18.68
N ASP A 576 -49.83 -6.57 19.94
CA ASP A 576 -48.75 -6.50 20.94
C ASP A 576 -47.45 -5.87 20.41
N SER A 577 -47.60 -4.78 19.66
CA SER A 577 -46.53 -4.14 18.90
C SER A 577 -46.08 -2.80 19.48
N CYS A 578 -46.51 -2.44 20.68
CA CYS A 578 -45.82 -1.47 21.53
C CYS A 578 -44.87 -2.24 22.46
N LYS A 579 -43.59 -1.87 22.54
CA LYS A 579 -42.66 -2.47 23.50
C LYS A 579 -42.24 -1.41 24.52
N LEU A 580 -42.81 -1.49 25.71
CA LEU A 580 -42.37 -0.75 26.89
C LEU A 580 -41.45 -1.67 27.72
N PHE A 581 -40.16 -1.36 27.76
CA PHE A 581 -39.22 -2.02 28.68
C PHE A 581 -38.99 -1.06 29.83
N GLU A 582 -39.56 -1.35 31.00
CA GLU A 582 -39.37 -0.58 32.22
C GLU A 582 -38.89 -1.52 33.33
N VAL A 583 -37.62 -1.42 33.72
CA VAL A 583 -37.04 -2.12 34.87
C VAL A 583 -36.84 -1.09 35.98
N ILE A 584 -37.92 -0.69 36.65
CA ILE A 584 -37.85 0.24 37.80
C ILE A 584 -37.77 -0.54 39.11
N SER A 585 -36.82 -0.17 39.97
CA SER A 585 -36.78 -0.57 41.37
C SER A 585 -37.20 0.61 42.24
N ASN A 586 -38.43 0.60 42.74
CA ASN A 586 -38.80 1.31 43.95
C ASN A 586 -39.87 0.49 44.67
N GLY A 587 -39.45 -0.23 45.73
CA GLY A 587 -40.34 -0.87 46.70
C GLY A 587 -41.08 -2.13 46.23
N SER A 588 -40.64 -3.28 46.73
CA SER A 588 -41.43 -4.53 46.92
C SER A 588 -42.09 -5.25 45.72
N ASN A 589 -42.10 -4.73 44.51
CA ASN A 589 -42.66 -5.44 43.35
C ASN A 589 -41.71 -5.44 42.14
N PHE A 590 -41.27 -6.63 41.72
CA PHE A 590 -40.73 -6.87 40.38
C PHE A 590 -41.88 -6.79 39.38
N ASN A 591 -42.29 -5.57 39.02
CA ASN A 591 -43.24 -5.35 37.94
C ASN A 591 -42.47 -4.91 36.69
N LEU A 592 -42.31 -5.82 35.74
CA LEU A 592 -42.27 -5.37 34.35
C LEU A 592 -43.68 -4.96 33.97
N LYS A 593 -43.90 -3.66 33.85
CA LYS A 593 -45.06 -3.16 33.13
C LYS A 593 -44.72 -3.17 31.64
N PHE A 594 -45.15 -4.22 30.95
CA PHE A 594 -45.51 -4.09 29.54
C PHE A 594 -46.97 -3.68 29.53
N LEU A 595 -47.26 -2.43 29.17
CA LEU A 595 -48.60 -2.04 28.73
C LEU A 595 -48.80 -2.56 27.29
#